data_AF-A0A4Y2HU09-F1
#
_entry.id   AF-A0A4Y2HU09-F1
#
_cell.length_a   1.000
_cell.length_b   1.000
_cell.length_c   1.000
_cell.angle_alpha   90.00
_cell.angle_beta   90.00
_cell.angle_gamma   90.00
#
_symmetry.space_group_name_H-M   'P 1'
#
loop_
_entity.id
_entity.type
_entity.pdbx_description
1 polymer ?
#
loop_
_entity_poly.entity_id
_entity_poly.type
_entity_poly.pdbx_seq_one_letter_code
_entity_poly.pdbx_strand_id
1 'polypeptide(L)'
;MQYLESERSKEKTETKQLKRKALEEEIDFLKQKKVFLQTDMHQTNEKANDLANEAEKSKDINLFIQSHELRKTISEKEIKINTLDDGARHLWHFFSSSRYLPKEYLDIIEPVISCNTYLAAQENMLLAILTDERCHVRIFATRRIIKARKIDPNGNCVSRFVIPAVNFGATDYVDLVDWQACYVTPPPVLRQISSHELLKMI
;
A
#
# COMPACT_ATOMS: atom_id res chain seq x y z
N MET A 1 -1.04 47.92 -2.28
CA MET A 1 -0.13 46.76 -2.03
C MET A 1 -0.87 45.60 -1.37
N GLN A 2 -1.50 45.77 -0.20
CA GLN A 2 -2.21 44.68 0.52
C GLN A 2 -3.32 43.96 -0.28
N TYR A 3 -4.08 44.67 -1.12
CA TYR A 3 -5.14 44.05 -1.92
C TYR A 3 -4.60 43.03 -2.94
N LEU A 4 -3.57 43.44 -3.71
CA LEU A 4 -2.91 42.59 -4.70
C LEU A 4 -2.21 41.36 -4.07
N GLU A 5 -1.73 41.47 -2.84
CA GLU A 5 -1.16 40.34 -2.09
C GLU A 5 -2.25 39.37 -1.62
N SER A 6 -3.41 39.87 -1.19
CA SER A 6 -4.54 39.03 -0.77
C SER A 6 -5.19 38.28 -1.94
N GLU A 7 -5.34 38.91 -3.10
CA GLU A 7 -5.78 38.28 -4.35
C GLU A 7 -4.84 37.13 -4.75
N ARG A 8 -3.53 37.38 -4.78
CA ARG A 8 -2.52 36.38 -5.12
C ARG A 8 -2.47 35.22 -4.11
N SER A 9 -2.82 35.49 -2.85
CA SER A 9 -2.94 34.45 -1.82
C SER A 9 -4.18 33.58 -2.03
N LYS A 10 -5.32 34.18 -2.39
CA LYS A 10 -6.57 33.46 -2.69
C LYS A 10 -6.42 32.55 -3.90
N GLU A 11 -5.85 33.07 -4.99
CA GLU A 11 -5.59 32.33 -6.23
C GLU A 11 -4.65 31.12 -5.99
N LYS A 12 -3.63 31.28 -5.12
CA LYS A 12 -2.76 30.17 -4.69
C LYS A 12 -3.51 29.11 -3.87
N THR A 13 -4.47 29.49 -3.03
CA THR A 13 -5.30 28.52 -2.30
C THR A 13 -6.29 27.79 -3.20
N GLU A 14 -6.90 28.49 -4.15
CA GLU A 14 -7.86 27.90 -5.09
C GLU A 14 -7.18 26.93 -6.06
N THR A 15 -6.03 27.30 -6.61
CA THR A 15 -5.22 26.39 -7.45
C THR A 15 -4.74 25.16 -6.67
N LYS A 16 -4.41 25.32 -5.39
CA LYS A 16 -4.05 24.19 -4.52
C LYS A 16 -5.26 23.28 -4.22
N GLN A 17 -6.45 23.85 -4.06
CA GLN A 17 -7.69 23.08 -3.90
C GLN A 17 -8.07 22.32 -5.18
N LEU A 18 -7.97 22.97 -6.36
CA LEU A 18 -8.18 22.33 -7.65
C LEU A 18 -7.24 21.14 -7.87
N LYS A 19 -5.95 21.31 -7.57
CA LYS A 19 -4.96 20.22 -7.66
C LYS A 19 -5.26 19.06 -6.70
N ARG A 20 -5.74 19.35 -5.48
CA ARG A 20 -6.17 18.32 -4.53
C ARG A 20 -7.38 17.55 -5.04
N LYS A 21 -8.37 18.26 -5.57
CA LYS A 21 -9.58 17.65 -6.12
C LYS A 21 -9.27 16.74 -7.31
N ALA A 22 -8.42 17.19 -8.23
CA ALA A 22 -7.96 16.36 -9.35
C ALA A 22 -7.21 15.10 -8.88
N LEU A 23 -6.36 15.23 -7.85
CA LEU A 23 -5.66 14.10 -7.27
C LEU A 23 -6.61 13.11 -6.57
N GLU A 24 -7.63 13.61 -5.86
CA GLU A 24 -8.67 12.79 -5.24
C GLU A 24 -9.50 12.01 -6.28
N GLU A 25 -9.87 12.65 -7.38
CA GLU A 25 -10.58 12.02 -8.49
C GLU A 25 -9.73 10.92 -9.16
N GLU A 26 -8.43 11.16 -9.33
CA GLU A 26 -7.50 10.16 -9.87
C GLU A 26 -7.30 8.98 -8.92
N ILE A 27 -7.20 9.24 -7.61
CA ILE A 27 -7.15 8.20 -6.58
C ILE A 27 -8.42 7.36 -6.59
N ASP A 28 -9.60 7.98 -6.67
CA ASP A 28 -10.87 7.24 -6.67
C ASP A 28 -11.06 6.44 -7.96
N PHE A 29 -10.64 6.97 -9.11
CA PHE A 29 -10.57 6.22 -10.37
C PHE A 29 -9.66 4.98 -10.24
N LEU A 30 -8.46 5.16 -9.68
CA LEU A 30 -7.53 4.06 -9.48
C LEU A 30 -8.07 3.01 -8.50
N LYS A 31 -8.77 3.41 -7.44
CA LYS A 31 -9.44 2.47 -6.52
C LYS A 31 -10.54 1.69 -7.22
N GLN A 32 -11.41 2.34 -8.00
CA GLN A 32 -12.46 1.66 -8.77
C GLN A 32 -11.85 0.64 -9.74
N LYS A 33 -10.76 1.03 -10.42
CA LYS A 33 -10.02 0.13 -11.31
C LYS A 33 -9.39 -1.06 -10.56
N LYS A 34 -8.86 -0.86 -9.35
CA LYS A 34 -8.35 -1.94 -8.49
C LYS A 34 -9.46 -2.93 -8.11
N VAL A 35 -10.61 -2.43 -7.66
CA VAL A 35 -11.78 -3.26 -7.30
C VAL A 35 -12.29 -4.04 -8.50
N PHE A 36 -12.38 -3.42 -9.67
CA PHE A 36 -12.80 -4.09 -10.91
C PHE A 36 -11.88 -5.27 -11.26
N LEU A 37 -10.56 -5.05 -11.21
CA LEU A 37 -9.57 -6.09 -11.50
C LEU A 37 -9.62 -7.24 -10.49
N GLN A 38 -9.88 -6.96 -9.22
CA GLN A 38 -10.06 -7.99 -8.19
C GLN A 38 -11.30 -8.85 -8.43
N THR A 39 -12.43 -8.23 -8.81
CA THR A 39 -13.67 -8.95 -9.14
C THR A 39 -13.50 -9.82 -10.38
N ASP A 40 -12.85 -9.30 -11.43
CA ASP A 40 -12.54 -10.05 -12.66
C ASP A 40 -11.67 -11.29 -12.35
N MET A 41 -10.67 -11.13 -11.48
CA MET A 41 -9.84 -12.26 -11.03
C MET A 41 -10.63 -13.31 -10.26
N HIS A 42 -11.52 -12.90 -9.34
CA HIS A 42 -12.36 -13.83 -8.60
C HIS A 42 -13.25 -14.66 -9.54
N GLN A 43 -13.92 -13.99 -10.48
CA GLN A 43 -14.76 -14.65 -11.48
C GLN A 43 -13.96 -15.60 -12.37
N THR A 44 -12.75 -15.20 -12.77
CA THR A 44 -11.86 -16.06 -13.57
C THR A 44 -11.41 -17.29 -12.78
N ASN A 45 -11.19 -17.15 -11.47
CA ASN A 45 -10.81 -18.25 -10.59
C ASN A 45 -11.96 -19.23 -10.36
N GLU A 46 -13.18 -18.73 -10.15
CA GLU A 46 -14.38 -19.57 -10.10
C GLU A 46 -14.56 -20.38 -11.39
N LYS A 47 -14.43 -19.72 -12.54
CA LYS A 47 -14.48 -20.39 -13.84
C LYS A 47 -13.40 -21.46 -14.00
N ALA A 48 -12.19 -21.21 -13.51
CA ALA A 48 -11.10 -22.19 -13.53
C ALA A 48 -11.40 -23.40 -12.62
N ASN A 49 -12.08 -23.20 -11.48
CA ASN A 49 -12.52 -24.27 -10.59
C ASN A 49 -13.67 -25.09 -11.20
N ASP A 50 -14.64 -24.45 -11.83
CA ASP A 50 -15.75 -25.12 -12.52
C ASP A 50 -15.23 -26.04 -13.63
N LEU A 51 -14.29 -25.54 -14.45
CA LEU A 51 -13.64 -26.34 -15.50
C LEU A 51 -12.85 -27.52 -14.93
N ALA A 52 -12.21 -27.36 -13.77
CA ALA A 52 -11.48 -28.46 -13.11
C ALA A 52 -12.45 -29.54 -12.60
N ASN A 53 -13.55 -29.13 -11.97
CA ASN A 53 -14.60 -30.04 -11.50
C ASN A 53 -15.29 -30.78 -12.66
N GLU A 54 -15.49 -30.10 -13.79
CA GLU A 54 -16.04 -30.69 -14.99
C GLU A 54 -15.05 -31.66 -15.64
N ALA A 55 -13.76 -31.31 -15.71
CA ALA A 55 -12.70 -32.19 -16.19
C ALA A 55 -12.59 -33.48 -15.37
N GLU A 56 -12.75 -33.41 -14.05
CA GLU A 56 -12.72 -34.59 -13.18
C GLU A 56 -13.91 -35.53 -13.43
N LYS A 57 -15.10 -34.96 -13.67
CA LYS A 57 -16.32 -35.71 -14.00
C LYS A 57 -16.28 -36.32 -15.39
N SER A 58 -15.84 -35.57 -16.39
CA SER A 58 -15.82 -35.97 -17.80
C SER A 58 -14.57 -36.75 -18.18
N LYS A 59 -13.51 -36.69 -17.37
CA LYS A 59 -12.15 -37.18 -17.65
C LYS A 59 -11.55 -36.60 -18.95
N ASP A 60 -11.97 -35.40 -19.33
CA ASP A 60 -11.47 -34.69 -20.50
C ASP A 60 -10.23 -33.86 -20.15
N ILE A 61 -9.10 -34.24 -20.75
CA ILE A 61 -7.80 -33.56 -20.60
C ILE A 61 -7.84 -32.13 -21.16
N ASN A 62 -8.65 -31.83 -22.18
CA ASN A 62 -8.70 -30.49 -22.76
C ASN A 62 -9.24 -29.44 -21.76
N LEU A 63 -10.23 -29.82 -20.95
CA LEU A 63 -10.78 -28.94 -19.91
C LEU A 63 -9.75 -28.66 -18.80
N PHE A 64 -8.89 -29.64 -18.50
CA PHE A 64 -7.79 -29.47 -17.56
C PHE A 64 -6.74 -28.47 -18.08
N ILE A 65 -6.39 -28.53 -19.37
CA ILE A 65 -5.47 -27.56 -20.00
C ILE A 65 -6.06 -26.15 -19.95
N GLN A 66 -7.35 -25.98 -20.28
CA GLN A 66 -8.03 -24.68 -20.22
C GLN A 66 -8.10 -24.11 -18.80
N SER A 67 -8.42 -24.95 -17.81
CA SER A 67 -8.39 -24.54 -16.39
C SER A 67 -6.99 -24.07 -15.97
N HIS A 68 -5.95 -24.81 -16.35
CA HIS A 68 -4.57 -24.49 -16.04
C HIS A 68 -4.12 -23.17 -16.69
N GLU A 69 -4.47 -22.92 -17.96
CA GLU A 69 -4.17 -21.65 -18.63
C GLU A 69 -4.82 -20.46 -17.91
N LEU A 70 -6.08 -20.59 -17.48
CA LEU A 70 -6.75 -19.55 -16.69
C LEU A 70 -6.03 -19.30 -15.36
N ARG A 71 -5.61 -20.35 -14.64
CA ARG A 71 -4.83 -20.21 -13.39
C ARG A 71 -3.49 -19.52 -13.59
N LYS A 72 -2.82 -19.76 -14.72
CA LYS A 72 -1.59 -19.05 -15.08
C LYS A 72 -1.83 -17.55 -15.27
N THR A 73 -2.89 -17.17 -15.99
CA THR A 73 -3.23 -15.75 -16.17
C THR A 73 -3.63 -15.05 -14.87
N ILE A 74 -4.29 -15.76 -13.95
CA ILE A 74 -4.61 -15.26 -12.61
C ILE A 74 -3.31 -15.02 -11.81
N SER A 75 -2.39 -15.97 -11.79
CA SER A 75 -1.11 -15.84 -11.08
C SER A 75 -0.29 -14.65 -11.60
N GLU A 76 -0.27 -14.42 -12.92
CA GLU A 76 0.41 -13.27 -13.52
C GLU A 76 -0.25 -11.92 -13.15
N LYS A 77 -1.59 -11.88 -13.07
CA LYS A 77 -2.34 -10.70 -12.60
C LYS A 77 -2.13 -10.47 -11.10
N GLU A 78 -2.10 -11.53 -10.27
CA GLU A 78 -1.82 -11.48 -8.84
C GLU A 78 -0.44 -10.90 -8.57
N ILE A 79 0.59 -11.38 -9.28
CA ILE A 79 1.96 -10.85 -9.16
C ILE A 79 1.98 -9.36 -9.47
N LYS A 80 1.31 -8.91 -10.54
CA LYS A 80 1.24 -7.49 -10.92
C LYS A 80 0.52 -6.62 -9.87
N ILE A 81 -0.55 -7.13 -9.25
CA ILE A 81 -1.25 -6.41 -8.18
C ILE A 81 -0.40 -6.36 -6.91
N ASN A 82 0.24 -7.47 -6.55
CA ASN A 82 1.11 -7.56 -5.37
C ASN A 82 2.32 -6.64 -5.47
N THR A 83 2.93 -6.50 -6.66
CA THR A 83 4.04 -5.55 -6.87
C THR A 83 3.69 -4.09 -6.61
N LEU A 84 2.39 -3.73 -6.60
CA LEU A 84 1.93 -2.37 -6.30
C LEU A 84 1.83 -2.10 -4.79
N ASP A 85 1.52 -3.12 -3.99
CA ASP A 85 1.42 -3.02 -2.52
C ASP A 85 2.78 -3.25 -1.81
N ASP A 86 3.83 -3.64 -2.56
CA ASP A 86 5.12 -4.06 -2.00
C ASP A 86 6.21 -2.98 -1.95
N GLY A 87 5.87 -1.73 -2.29
CA GLY A 87 6.86 -0.63 -2.37
C GLY A 87 7.70 -0.45 -1.11
N ALA A 88 7.10 -0.65 0.07
CA ALA A 88 7.81 -0.64 1.35
C ALA A 88 8.81 -1.80 1.50
N ARG A 89 8.45 -3.02 1.06
CA ARG A 89 9.33 -4.19 1.13
C ARG A 89 10.46 -4.11 0.10
N HIS A 90 10.18 -3.58 -1.09
CA HIS A 90 11.21 -3.29 -2.09
C HIS A 90 12.21 -2.24 -1.61
N LEU A 91 11.72 -1.16 -0.99
CA LEU A 91 12.60 -0.15 -0.39
C LEU A 91 13.47 -0.77 0.70
N TRP A 92 12.90 -1.63 1.55
CA TRP A 92 13.66 -2.37 2.55
C TRP A 92 14.72 -3.28 1.93
N HIS A 93 14.38 -4.01 0.87
CA HIS A 93 15.33 -4.88 0.20
C HIS A 93 16.48 -4.06 -0.40
N PHE A 94 16.19 -2.95 -1.06
CA PHE A 94 17.21 -2.05 -1.60
C PHE A 94 18.13 -1.51 -0.51
N PHE A 95 17.54 -1.02 0.58
CA PHE A 95 18.25 -0.52 1.76
C PHE A 95 19.09 -1.61 2.46
N SER A 96 18.55 -2.83 2.58
CA SER A 96 19.27 -3.95 3.20
C SER A 96 20.47 -4.36 2.36
N SER A 97 20.31 -4.35 1.03
CA SER A 97 21.40 -4.61 0.10
C SER A 97 22.48 -3.52 0.13
N SER A 98 22.12 -2.24 0.33
CA SER A 98 23.12 -1.17 0.36
C SER A 98 24.07 -1.28 1.54
N ARG A 99 23.69 -1.94 2.64
CA ARG A 99 24.54 -2.13 3.84
C ARG A 99 25.85 -2.87 3.59
N TYR A 100 25.93 -3.64 2.53
CA TYR A 100 27.13 -4.37 2.15
C TYR A 100 28.13 -3.51 1.37
N LEU A 101 27.76 -2.26 1.04
CA LEU A 101 28.61 -1.35 0.28
C LEU A 101 29.64 -0.64 1.20
N PRO A 102 30.83 -0.30 0.65
CA PRO A 102 31.77 0.58 1.34
C PRO A 102 31.15 1.93 1.69
N LYS A 103 31.65 2.54 2.77
CA LYS A 103 31.13 3.81 3.30
C LYS A 103 31.08 4.94 2.26
N GLU A 104 32.07 5.01 1.37
CA GLU A 104 32.14 6.00 0.30
C GLU A 104 30.92 5.95 -0.65
N TYR A 105 30.37 4.75 -0.88
CA TYR A 105 29.16 4.58 -1.68
C TYR A 105 27.89 4.80 -0.85
N LEU A 106 27.91 4.42 0.43
CA LEU A 106 26.80 4.70 1.35
C LEU A 106 26.55 6.20 1.49
N ASP A 107 27.61 7.01 1.60
CA ASP A 107 27.50 8.47 1.68
C ASP A 107 26.80 9.10 0.46
N ILE A 108 26.81 8.41 -0.70
CA ILE A 108 26.11 8.81 -1.93
C ILE A 108 24.68 8.24 -1.97
N ILE A 109 24.52 6.98 -1.57
CA ILE A 109 23.26 6.22 -1.71
C ILE A 109 22.26 6.54 -0.61
N GLU A 110 22.70 6.74 0.63
CA GLU A 110 21.81 7.02 1.76
C GLU A 110 20.94 8.27 1.55
N PRO A 111 21.47 9.40 1.03
CA PRO A 111 20.64 10.53 0.62
C PRO A 111 19.62 10.18 -0.46
N VAL A 112 19.99 9.34 -1.44
CA VAL A 112 19.08 8.90 -2.52
C VAL A 112 17.97 8.01 -1.94
N ILE A 113 18.30 7.10 -1.03
CA ILE A 113 17.32 6.30 -0.29
C ILE A 113 16.40 7.23 0.50
N SER A 114 16.95 8.19 1.24
CA SER A 114 16.20 9.14 2.07
C SER A 114 15.20 9.98 1.26
N CYS A 115 15.51 10.31 0.01
CA CYS A 115 14.59 11.00 -0.89
C CYS A 115 13.48 10.08 -1.43
N ASN A 116 13.76 8.78 -1.54
CA ASN A 116 12.81 7.76 -2.00
C ASN A 116 11.93 7.16 -0.89
N THR A 117 12.07 7.64 0.36
CA THR A 117 11.28 7.15 1.51
C THR A 117 9.82 7.58 1.48
N TYR A 118 9.37 8.22 0.39
CA TYR A 118 7.94 8.38 0.10
C TYR A 118 7.22 7.02 0.08
N LEU A 119 7.90 5.94 -0.33
CA LEU A 119 7.38 4.57 -0.26
C LEU A 119 7.23 4.05 1.17
N ALA A 120 8.06 4.55 2.09
CA ALA A 120 7.99 4.27 3.52
C ALA A 120 7.00 5.17 4.27
N ALA A 121 6.13 5.91 3.57
CA ALA A 121 5.05 6.65 4.22
C ALA A 121 4.28 5.72 5.17
N GLN A 122 3.93 6.23 6.35
CA GLN A 122 3.31 5.46 7.43
C GLN A 122 2.10 4.64 6.99
N GLU A 123 1.29 5.17 6.06
CA GLU A 123 0.10 4.50 5.55
C GLU A 123 0.49 3.27 4.70
N ASN A 124 1.49 3.42 3.83
CA ASN A 124 2.01 2.34 2.98
C ASN A 124 2.73 1.27 3.81
N MET A 125 3.53 1.69 4.79
CA MET A 125 4.20 0.78 5.72
C MET A 125 3.20 -0.06 6.50
N LEU A 126 2.13 0.56 7.04
CA LEU A 126 1.11 -0.19 7.77
C LEU A 126 0.36 -1.20 6.90
N LEU A 127 0.11 -0.89 5.62
CA LEU A 127 -0.50 -1.82 4.68
C LEU A 127 0.43 -3.02 4.37
N ALA A 128 1.72 -2.77 4.19
CA ALA A 128 2.71 -3.83 4.02
C ALA A 128 2.83 -4.72 5.27
N ILE A 129 2.87 -4.11 6.46
CA ILE A 129 2.94 -4.80 7.76
C ILE A 129 1.67 -5.64 8.02
N LEU A 130 0.48 -5.15 7.63
CA LEU A 130 -0.78 -5.91 7.75
C LEU A 130 -0.80 -7.18 6.88
N THR A 131 -0.04 -7.19 5.80
CA THR A 131 0.04 -8.31 4.84
C THR A 131 1.33 -9.13 5.02
N ASP A 132 2.03 -8.96 6.14
CA ASP A 132 3.20 -9.76 6.52
C ASP A 132 2.76 -11.17 6.97
N GLU A 133 3.57 -12.19 6.73
CA GLU A 133 3.29 -13.57 7.15
C GLU A 133 3.39 -13.76 8.67
N ARG A 134 4.18 -12.93 9.35
CA ARG A 134 4.44 -13.01 10.78
C ARG A 134 3.30 -12.38 11.57
N CYS A 135 2.61 -13.20 12.38
CA CYS A 135 1.44 -12.75 13.16
C CYS A 135 1.75 -11.58 14.11
N HIS A 136 2.92 -11.57 14.76
CA HIS A 136 3.31 -10.51 15.68
C HIS A 136 3.48 -9.14 14.99
N VAL A 137 3.92 -9.15 13.72
CA VAL A 137 4.05 -7.96 12.88
C VAL A 137 2.68 -7.44 12.46
N ARG A 138 1.76 -8.33 12.04
CA ARG A 138 0.36 -7.95 11.75
C ARG A 138 -0.34 -7.35 12.97
N ILE A 139 -0.16 -7.95 14.16
CA ILE A 139 -0.71 -7.43 15.42
C ILE A 139 -0.23 -6.00 15.68
N PHE A 140 1.04 -5.70 15.40
CA PHE A 140 1.59 -4.36 15.56
C PHE A 140 0.84 -3.33 14.70
N ALA A 141 0.68 -3.59 13.38
CA ALA A 141 -0.06 -2.68 12.51
C ALA A 141 -1.54 -2.54 12.93
N THR A 142 -2.22 -3.65 13.21
CA THR A 142 -3.63 -3.63 13.61
C THR A 142 -3.85 -2.78 14.86
N ARG A 143 -2.99 -2.90 15.87
CA ARG A 143 -3.04 -2.07 17.09
C ARG A 143 -2.84 -0.59 16.78
N ARG A 144 -1.87 -0.26 15.92
CA ARG A 144 -1.58 1.13 15.52
C ARG A 144 -2.74 1.77 14.77
N ILE A 145 -3.35 1.05 13.84
CA ILE A 145 -4.49 1.52 13.05
C ILE A 145 -5.72 1.71 13.94
N ILE A 146 -6.03 0.75 14.83
CA ILE A 146 -7.14 0.88 15.76
C ILE A 146 -6.93 2.07 16.70
N LYS A 147 -5.70 2.30 17.18
CA LYS A 147 -5.37 3.48 18.00
C LYS A 147 -5.58 4.78 17.21
N ALA A 148 -5.12 4.84 15.96
CA ALA A 148 -5.29 6.01 15.10
C ALA A 148 -6.78 6.33 14.84
N ARG A 149 -7.62 5.32 14.59
CA ARG A 149 -9.08 5.48 14.44
C ARG A 149 -9.76 5.98 15.71
N LYS A 150 -9.24 5.63 16.89
CA LYS A 150 -9.79 6.14 18.16
C LYS A 150 -9.48 7.63 18.37
N ILE A 151 -8.35 8.10 17.85
CA ILE A 151 -7.94 9.50 17.91
C ILE A 151 -8.81 10.35 16.98
N ASP A 152 -9.15 9.80 15.80
CA ASP A 152 -10.07 10.44 14.85
C ASP A 152 -11.15 9.47 14.36
N PRO A 153 -12.29 9.39 15.07
CA PRO A 153 -13.37 8.46 14.73
C PRO A 153 -14.10 8.82 13.43
N ASN A 154 -14.07 10.10 13.00
CA ASN A 154 -14.78 10.56 11.80
C ASN A 154 -13.93 10.44 10.54
N GLY A 155 -12.60 10.28 10.68
CA GLY A 155 -11.66 10.25 9.56
C GLY A 155 -11.60 11.59 8.84
N ASN A 156 -11.80 12.69 9.58
CA ASN A 156 -11.77 14.05 9.06
C ASN A 156 -10.38 14.68 9.16
N CYS A 157 -9.41 14.01 9.81
CA CYS A 157 -8.03 14.45 9.86
C CYS A 157 -7.44 14.44 8.46
N VAL A 158 -6.96 15.59 8.03
CA VAL A 158 -6.18 15.71 6.80
C VAL A 158 -4.87 14.95 7.01
N SER A 159 -4.67 13.84 6.29
CA SER A 159 -3.37 13.17 6.23
C SER A 159 -2.33 14.15 5.69
N ARG A 160 -1.45 14.63 6.57
CA ARG A 160 -0.29 15.41 6.15
C ARG A 160 0.76 14.42 5.67
N PHE A 161 1.03 14.43 4.37
CA PHE A 161 2.16 13.68 3.83
C PHE A 161 3.46 14.29 4.37
N VAL A 162 4.16 13.53 5.21
CA VAL A 162 5.48 13.86 5.74
C VAL A 162 6.42 12.74 5.32
N ILE A 163 7.52 13.11 4.68
CA ILE A 163 8.59 12.16 4.35
C ILE A 163 9.17 11.69 5.68
N PRO A 164 9.09 10.39 6.01
CA PRO A 164 9.59 9.88 7.28
C PRO A 164 11.12 9.91 7.28
N ALA A 165 11.70 10.28 8.42
CA ALA A 165 13.10 10.04 8.67
C ALA A 165 13.31 8.52 8.75
N VAL A 166 14.16 8.00 7.88
CA VAL A 166 14.46 6.56 7.84
C VAL A 166 15.61 6.23 8.78
N ASN A 167 15.41 5.17 9.56
CA ASN A 167 16.41 4.64 10.47
C ASN A 167 17.40 3.74 9.70
N PHE A 168 18.59 4.27 9.41
CA PHE A 168 19.66 3.51 8.73
C PHE A 168 20.19 2.31 9.56
N GLY A 169 19.91 2.28 10.86
CA GLY A 169 20.24 1.16 11.77
C GLY A 169 19.15 0.08 11.92
N ALA A 170 18.01 0.19 11.21
CA ALA A 170 16.85 -0.72 11.38
C ALA A 170 17.18 -2.19 11.09
N THR A 171 16.77 -3.15 11.91
CA THR A 171 17.02 -4.59 11.64
C THR A 171 15.92 -5.24 10.80
N ASP A 172 14.73 -4.65 10.80
CA ASP A 172 13.57 -5.08 10.03
C ASP A 172 12.94 -3.87 9.33
N TYR A 173 12.17 -4.09 8.27
CA TYR A 173 11.46 -3.02 7.58
C TYR A 173 10.45 -2.34 8.50
N VAL A 174 9.90 -3.07 9.47
CA VAL A 174 9.05 -2.50 10.52
C VAL A 174 9.77 -1.37 11.26
N ASP A 175 11.08 -1.45 11.46
CA ASP A 175 11.86 -0.47 12.24
C ASP A 175 12.43 0.67 11.39
N LEU A 176 12.15 0.70 10.08
CA LEU A 176 12.60 1.77 9.18
C LEU A 176 12.05 3.14 9.59
N VAL A 177 10.85 3.17 10.16
CA VAL A 177 10.16 4.40 10.56
C VAL A 177 10.10 4.45 12.08
N ASP A 178 10.45 5.61 12.65
CA ASP A 178 10.19 5.86 14.07
C ASP A 178 8.69 6.06 14.32
N TRP A 179 8.03 4.98 14.72
CA TRP A 179 6.62 4.97 15.05
C TRP A 179 6.25 5.76 16.32
N GLN A 180 7.23 6.21 17.11
CA GLN A 180 7.00 7.00 18.32
C GLN A 180 7.02 8.50 17.99
N ALA A 181 7.90 8.91 17.08
CA ALA A 181 7.94 10.27 16.54
C ALA A 181 6.89 10.54 15.44
N CYS A 182 6.34 9.49 14.82
CA CYS A 182 5.40 9.63 13.70
C CYS A 182 3.92 9.67 14.15
N TYR A 183 3.15 10.63 13.63
CA TYR A 183 1.70 10.72 13.85
C TYR A 183 0.94 9.80 12.89
N VAL A 184 0.62 8.59 13.37
CA VAL A 184 -0.08 7.57 12.58
C VAL A 184 -1.50 7.99 12.21
N THR A 185 -1.76 8.11 10.91
CA THR A 185 -3.11 8.22 10.34
C THR A 185 -3.61 6.85 9.89
N PRO A 186 -4.92 6.55 10.03
CA PRO A 186 -5.47 5.31 9.51
C PRO A 186 -5.43 5.33 7.97
N PRO A 187 -4.89 4.29 7.30
CA PRO A 187 -4.84 4.24 5.84
C PRO A 187 -6.24 4.41 5.22
N PRO A 188 -6.45 5.32 4.25
CA PRO A 188 -7.76 5.57 3.64
C PRO A 188 -8.38 4.31 3.02
N VAL A 189 -7.55 3.40 2.50
CA VAL A 189 -7.97 2.11 1.93
C VAL A 189 -8.70 1.25 2.97
N LEU A 190 -8.34 1.37 4.24
CA LEU A 190 -8.96 0.61 5.31
C LEU A 190 -10.21 1.30 5.87
N ARG A 191 -10.60 2.50 5.42
CA ARG A 191 -11.72 3.27 6.00
C ARG A 191 -13.04 2.50 6.02
N GLN A 192 -13.27 1.66 5.00
CA GLN A 192 -14.48 0.84 4.86
C GLN A 192 -14.45 -0.45 5.68
N ILE A 193 -13.27 -0.86 6.17
CA ILE A 193 -13.07 -2.09 6.93
C ILE A 193 -13.23 -1.81 8.43
N SER A 194 -14.13 -2.52 9.10
CA SER A 194 -14.38 -2.34 10.53
C SER A 194 -13.16 -2.75 11.37
N SER A 195 -13.03 -2.21 12.58
CA SER A 195 -11.95 -2.60 13.49
C SER A 195 -12.05 -4.07 13.92
N HIS A 196 -13.25 -4.65 13.91
CA HIS A 196 -13.45 -6.08 14.17
C HIS A 196 -12.92 -6.94 13.01
N GLU A 197 -13.13 -6.52 11.77
CA GLU A 197 -12.57 -7.20 10.59
C GLU A 197 -11.04 -7.11 10.53
N LEU A 198 -10.44 -5.97 10.92
CA LEU A 198 -8.98 -5.86 11.02
C LEU A 198 -8.37 -6.84 12.02
N LEU A 199 -9.10 -7.19 13.09
CA LEU A 199 -8.63 -8.19 14.05
C LEU A 199 -8.64 -9.61 13.47
N LYS A 200 -9.46 -9.88 12.45
CA LYS A 200 -9.47 -11.17 11.73
C LYS A 200 -8.28 -11.32 10.78
N MET A 201 -7.54 -10.24 10.53
CA MET A 201 -6.32 -10.25 9.71
C MET A 201 -5.06 -10.61 10.52
N ILE A 202 -5.17 -10.79 11.85
CA ILE A 202 -4.12 -11.30 12.72
C ILE A 202 -4.03 -12.81 12.58
#